data_AF-A0A353R7G3-F1
#
_entry.id   AF-A0A353R7G3-F1
#
_cell.length_a   1.000
_cell.length_b   1.000
_cell.length_c   1.000
_cell.angle_alpha   90.00
_cell.angle_beta   90.00
_cell.angle_gamma   90.00
#
_symmetry.space_group_name_H-M   'P 1'
#
loop_
_entity.id
_entity.type
_entity.pdbx_description
1 polymer ?
#
loop_
_entity_poly.entity_id
_entity_poly.type
_entity_poly.pdbx_seq_one_letter_code
_entity_poly.pdbx_strand_id
1 'polypeptide(L)'
;LGTYVYGTDQTGRRNKAVRFPLYPGQIRCSTLFRCSLVHSSVMIRRSFLDEQNIWYDQSFSFSHDFELWSRAVFAGNFHLLPRYLTYYRRRPGQISSENSVAQNKHASRVFCNMLQKMGFQPQDEELAAHLRLSGLVTGTVNEQKYYRDILMWCIALYKRNEKNPVFRPYLLANEILLRFLKYCTVNSFGPLKTLRLMLSLHWNLPSLFFPYLQLFQRMSRRIN
;
A
#
# COMPACT_ATOMS: atom_id res chain seq x y z
N LEU A 1 -3.90 10.91 -13.74
CA LEU A 1 -3.12 11.90 -12.97
C LEU A 1 -3.73 12.00 -11.57
N GLY A 2 -2.94 11.94 -10.50
CA GLY A 2 -3.41 12.17 -9.12
C GLY A 2 -2.59 13.25 -8.42
N THR A 3 -2.89 13.54 -7.15
CA THR A 3 -2.16 14.57 -6.37
C THR A 3 -1.90 14.12 -4.93
N TYR A 4 -1.06 14.86 -4.20
CA TYR A 4 -1.02 14.76 -2.74
C TYR A 4 -2.27 15.36 -2.12
N VAL A 5 -2.51 15.00 -0.86
CA VAL A 5 -3.77 15.31 -0.17
C VAL A 5 -3.50 15.82 1.24
N TYR A 6 -4.18 16.90 1.62
CA TYR A 6 -4.26 17.31 3.01
C TYR A 6 -5.42 16.57 3.69
N GLY A 7 -5.14 15.85 4.77
CA GLY A 7 -6.17 15.40 5.70
C GLY A 7 -6.64 16.58 6.54
N THR A 8 -7.96 16.72 6.66
CA THR A 8 -8.59 17.72 7.52
C THR A 8 -9.49 17.06 8.57
N ASP A 9 -9.64 17.74 9.70
CA ASP A 9 -10.68 17.40 10.68
C ASP A 9 -12.07 17.87 10.20
N GLN A 10 -13.09 17.67 11.03
CA GLN A 10 -14.47 18.06 10.73
C GLN A 10 -14.62 19.56 10.42
N THR A 11 -13.80 20.42 11.05
CA THR A 11 -13.81 21.88 10.88
C THR A 11 -13.08 22.34 9.61
N GLY A 12 -12.34 21.44 8.96
CA GLY A 12 -11.53 21.77 7.78
C GLY A 12 -10.09 22.16 8.12
N ARG A 13 -9.69 22.15 9.40
CA ARG A 13 -8.29 22.39 9.78
C ARG A 13 -7.43 21.22 9.34
N ARG A 14 -6.29 21.54 8.72
CA ARG A 14 -5.30 20.55 8.25
C ARG A 14 -4.64 19.88 9.44
N ASN A 15 -4.62 18.55 9.46
CA ASN A 15 -3.95 17.77 10.50
C ASN A 15 -2.92 16.77 9.93
N LYS A 16 -2.94 16.55 8.61
CA LYS A 16 -2.06 15.56 7.96
C LYS A 16 -1.71 15.95 6.53
N ALA A 17 -0.45 15.82 6.16
CA ALA A 17 0.03 15.88 4.79
C ALA A 17 0.26 14.46 4.28
N VAL A 18 -0.59 13.97 3.38
CA VAL A 18 -0.50 12.61 2.85
C VAL A 18 0.21 12.62 1.50
N ARG A 19 1.29 11.83 1.44
CA ARG A 19 2.11 11.64 0.23
C ARG A 19 1.94 10.23 -0.33
N PHE A 20 2.19 10.12 -1.63
CA PHE A 20 2.03 8.90 -2.41
C PHE A 20 3.20 8.77 -3.40
N PRO A 21 3.47 7.56 -3.93
CA PRO A 21 4.47 7.41 -4.98
C PRO A 21 4.08 8.17 -6.25
N LEU A 22 5.07 8.71 -6.96
CA LEU A 22 4.83 9.64 -8.08
C LEU A 22 4.76 8.93 -9.44
N TYR A 23 5.55 7.87 -9.62
CA TYR A 23 5.78 7.24 -10.91
C TYR A 23 5.03 5.92 -11.07
N PRO A 24 4.67 5.51 -12.31
CA PRO A 24 3.81 4.36 -12.58
C PRO A 24 4.26 3.07 -11.89
N GLY A 25 5.53 2.71 -12.03
CA GLY A 25 6.06 1.49 -11.43
C GLY A 25 6.01 1.50 -9.90
N GLN A 26 6.24 2.68 -9.28
CA GLN A 26 6.17 2.82 -7.83
C GLN A 26 4.71 2.73 -7.33
N ILE A 27 3.77 3.33 -8.07
CA ILE A 27 2.33 3.27 -7.77
C ILE A 27 1.84 1.83 -7.86
N ARG A 28 2.21 1.08 -8.91
CA ARG A 28 1.89 -0.35 -9.04
C ARG A 28 2.39 -1.15 -7.84
N CYS A 29 3.67 -1.02 -7.49
CA CYS A 29 4.24 -1.74 -6.33
C CYS A 29 3.53 -1.34 -5.04
N SER A 30 3.25 -0.06 -4.83
CA SER A 30 2.58 0.42 -3.61
C SER A 30 1.12 -0.06 -3.52
N THR A 31 0.48 -0.30 -4.66
CA THR A 31 -0.88 -0.84 -4.77
C THR A 31 -0.98 -2.27 -4.23
N LEU A 32 0.13 -3.02 -4.25
CA LEU A 32 0.22 -4.33 -3.59
C LEU A 32 -0.01 -4.24 -2.07
N PHE A 33 0.18 -3.09 -1.43
CA PHE A 33 0.10 -2.97 0.04
C PHE A 33 -0.90 -1.92 0.52
N ARG A 34 -1.43 -1.07 -0.36
CA ARG A 34 -2.46 -0.08 -0.04
C ARG A 34 -3.07 0.54 -1.29
N CYS A 35 -4.23 1.18 -1.16
CA CYS A 35 -4.72 2.09 -2.19
C CYS A 35 -3.76 3.29 -2.37
N SER A 36 -3.13 3.37 -3.54
CA SER A 36 -2.08 4.36 -3.84
C SER A 36 -2.60 5.62 -4.53
N LEU A 37 -3.88 5.63 -4.88
CA LEU A 37 -4.58 6.77 -5.47
C LEU A 37 -5.71 7.19 -4.53
N VAL A 38 -5.81 8.49 -4.28
CA VAL A 38 -6.97 9.05 -3.58
C VAL A 38 -8.01 9.35 -4.62
N HIS A 39 -9.17 8.70 -4.53
CA HIS A 39 -10.20 8.76 -5.56
C HIS A 39 -10.56 10.20 -5.97
N SER A 40 -10.79 11.08 -5.00
CA SER A 40 -11.12 12.49 -5.21
C SER A 40 -9.99 13.36 -5.77
N SER A 41 -8.77 12.84 -5.91
CA SER A 41 -7.64 13.57 -6.52
C SER A 41 -7.32 13.12 -7.95
N VAL A 42 -7.99 12.09 -8.46
CA VAL A 42 -7.68 11.51 -9.77
C VAL A 42 -8.41 12.25 -10.88
N MET A 43 -7.66 12.68 -11.89
CA MET A 43 -8.16 13.01 -13.23
C MET A 43 -7.70 11.94 -14.21
N ILE A 44 -8.61 11.45 -15.04
CA ILE A 44 -8.36 10.36 -15.99
C ILE A 44 -8.98 10.65 -17.35
N ARG A 45 -8.35 10.16 -18.41
CA ARG A 45 -8.91 10.25 -19.77
C ARG A 45 -10.08 9.29 -19.86
N ARG A 46 -11.22 9.77 -20.37
CA ARG A 46 -12.39 8.92 -20.61
C ARG A 46 -12.07 7.76 -21.57
N SER A 47 -11.37 8.04 -22.66
CA SER A 47 -11.01 7.03 -23.66
C SER A 47 -10.25 5.85 -23.04
N PHE A 48 -9.35 6.10 -22.09
CA PHE A 48 -8.64 5.05 -21.37
C PHE A 48 -9.58 4.15 -20.55
N LEU A 49 -10.62 4.71 -19.92
CA LEU A 49 -11.60 3.91 -19.18
C LEU A 49 -12.40 3.01 -20.11
N ASP A 50 -12.83 3.55 -21.25
CA ASP A 50 -13.62 2.84 -22.25
C ASP A 50 -12.78 1.73 -22.92
N GLU A 51 -11.57 2.06 -23.39
CA GLU A 51 -10.64 1.13 -24.06
C GLU A 51 -10.19 -0.03 -23.16
N GLN A 52 -9.99 0.23 -21.86
CA GLN A 52 -9.51 -0.78 -20.90
C GLN A 52 -10.64 -1.43 -20.10
N ASN A 53 -11.90 -1.11 -20.41
CA ASN A 53 -13.09 -1.60 -19.72
C ASN A 53 -13.02 -1.40 -18.18
N ILE A 54 -12.73 -0.17 -17.75
CA ILE A 54 -12.53 0.19 -16.35
C ILE A 54 -13.82 0.80 -15.77
N TRP A 55 -14.70 -0.05 -15.24
CA TRP A 55 -15.92 0.32 -14.53
C TRP A 55 -15.97 -0.14 -13.07
N TYR A 56 -16.80 0.47 -12.23
CA TYR A 56 -16.96 -0.01 -10.86
C TYR A 56 -17.53 -1.44 -10.81
N ASP A 57 -16.88 -2.30 -10.02
CA ASP A 57 -17.44 -3.60 -9.65
C ASP A 57 -18.35 -3.42 -8.42
N GLN A 58 -19.65 -3.61 -8.63
CA GLN A 58 -20.68 -3.48 -7.60
C GLN A 58 -20.54 -4.50 -6.45
N SER A 59 -19.76 -5.57 -6.65
CA SER A 59 -19.46 -6.55 -5.59
C SER A 59 -18.49 -6.04 -4.52
N PHE A 60 -18.01 -4.79 -4.63
CA PHE A 60 -17.05 -4.15 -3.70
C PHE A 60 -17.62 -2.91 -2.99
N SER A 61 -18.84 -3.01 -2.46
CA SER A 61 -19.66 -1.89 -1.94
C SER A 61 -18.95 -0.90 -1.00
N PHE A 62 -17.92 -1.33 -0.26
CA PHE A 62 -17.16 -0.50 0.69
C PHE A 62 -15.70 -0.22 0.28
N SER A 63 -15.27 -0.68 -0.90
CA SER A 63 -13.91 -0.47 -1.42
C SER A 63 -13.85 -0.37 -2.94
N HIS A 64 -14.90 0.14 -3.58
CA HIS A 64 -14.98 0.36 -5.03
C HIS A 64 -13.72 1.01 -5.58
N ASP A 65 -13.24 2.06 -4.92
CA ASP A 65 -12.04 2.78 -5.37
C ASP A 65 -10.79 1.92 -5.32
N PHE A 66 -10.60 1.14 -4.24
CA PHE A 66 -9.39 0.33 -4.11
C PHE A 66 -9.38 -0.80 -5.14
N GLU A 67 -10.53 -1.47 -5.33
CA GLU A 67 -10.70 -2.47 -6.39
C GLU A 67 -10.37 -1.87 -7.76
N LEU A 68 -11.03 -0.77 -8.12
CA LEU A 68 -10.88 -0.09 -9.41
C LEU A 68 -9.41 0.25 -9.68
N TRP A 69 -8.75 0.88 -8.71
CA TRP A 69 -7.36 1.28 -8.84
C TRP A 69 -6.40 0.09 -8.83
N SER A 70 -6.73 -1.01 -8.14
CA SER A 70 -5.89 -2.20 -8.10
C SER A 70 -5.66 -2.82 -9.47
N ARG A 71 -6.66 -2.78 -10.35
CA ARG A 71 -6.55 -3.25 -11.73
C ARG A 71 -6.16 -2.16 -12.73
N ALA A 72 -6.66 -0.93 -12.55
CA ALA A 72 -6.38 0.17 -13.48
C ALA A 72 -4.88 0.49 -13.57
N VAL A 73 -4.14 0.44 -12.45
CA VAL A 73 -2.70 0.73 -12.45
C VAL A 73 -1.87 -0.25 -13.27
N PHE A 74 -2.40 -1.44 -13.60
CA PHE A 74 -1.74 -2.38 -14.51
C PHE A 74 -2.15 -2.20 -15.97
N ALA A 75 -3.34 -1.64 -16.23
CA ALA A 75 -3.82 -1.34 -17.58
C ALA A 75 -3.17 -0.09 -18.18
N GLY A 76 -2.64 0.82 -17.35
CA GLY A 76 -2.07 2.09 -17.83
C GLY A 76 -1.00 2.70 -16.94
N ASN A 77 -0.47 3.85 -17.39
CA ASN A 77 0.53 4.61 -16.65
C ASN A 77 -0.13 5.72 -15.83
N PHE A 78 -0.07 5.58 -14.51
CA PHE A 78 -0.54 6.59 -13.57
C PHE A 78 0.64 7.43 -13.08
N HIS A 79 0.42 8.74 -12.95
CA HIS A 79 1.36 9.68 -12.39
C HIS A 79 0.67 10.52 -11.32
N LEU A 80 1.40 10.89 -10.27
CA LEU A 80 0.94 11.87 -9.29
C LEU A 80 1.76 13.15 -9.39
N LEU A 81 1.08 14.29 -9.26
CA LEU A 81 1.73 15.58 -9.06
C LEU A 81 2.16 15.71 -7.60
N PRO A 82 3.40 16.15 -7.31
CA PRO A 82 3.87 16.38 -5.94
C PRO A 82 3.32 17.69 -5.35
N ARG A 83 2.03 17.96 -5.56
CA ARG A 83 1.30 19.15 -5.10
C ARG A 83 0.10 18.71 -4.27
N TYR A 84 -0.21 19.46 -3.21
CA TYR A 84 -1.38 19.22 -2.37
C TYR A 84 -2.56 20.01 -2.93
N LEU A 85 -3.40 19.35 -3.72
CA LEU A 85 -4.53 19.99 -4.42
C LEU A 85 -5.90 19.49 -3.96
N THR A 86 -5.93 18.54 -3.00
CA THR A 86 -7.17 17.97 -2.48
C THR A 86 -7.16 18.02 -0.95
N TYR A 87 -8.30 18.39 -0.38
CA TYR A 87 -8.56 18.31 1.06
C TYR A 87 -9.50 17.12 1.33
N TYR A 88 -9.03 16.14 2.08
CA TYR A 88 -9.80 14.96 2.47
C TYR A 88 -10.24 15.10 3.91
N ARG A 89 -11.53 15.42 4.10
CA ARG A 89 -12.15 15.57 5.41
C ARG A 89 -12.40 14.21 6.05
N ARG A 90 -11.88 14.02 7.26
CA ARG A 90 -12.21 12.87 8.11
C ARG A 90 -13.28 13.25 9.11
N ARG A 91 -14.34 12.47 9.18
CA ARG A 91 -15.37 12.58 10.22
C ARG A 91 -15.35 11.29 11.08
N PRO A 92 -15.44 11.39 12.41
CA PRO A 92 -15.94 10.30 13.25
C PRO A 92 -17.25 9.77 12.65
N GLY A 93 -17.41 8.45 12.58
CA GLY A 93 -18.60 7.83 11.97
C GLY A 93 -18.62 7.86 10.43
N GLN A 94 -17.48 8.03 9.76
CA GLN A 94 -17.47 7.77 8.31
C GLN A 94 -17.73 6.30 8.05
N ILE A 95 -18.32 5.99 6.90
CA ILE A 95 -18.62 4.62 6.45
C ILE A 95 -17.39 3.70 6.61
N SER A 96 -16.17 4.23 6.44
CA SER A 96 -14.92 3.49 6.68
C SER A 96 -14.64 3.12 8.14
N SER A 97 -15.12 3.90 9.12
CA SER A 97 -14.99 3.58 10.55
C SER A 97 -16.15 2.73 11.08
N GLU A 98 -17.36 2.89 10.55
CA GLU A 98 -18.56 2.16 11.02
C GLU A 98 -18.65 0.75 10.43
N ASN A 99 -18.19 0.54 9.18
CA ASN A 99 -18.21 -0.76 8.49
C ASN A 99 -16.80 -1.36 8.32
N SER A 100 -15.94 -1.19 9.32
CA SER A 100 -14.52 -1.61 9.26
C SER A 100 -14.33 -3.09 8.90
N VAL A 101 -15.22 -3.98 9.36
CA VAL A 101 -15.17 -5.42 9.05
C VAL A 101 -15.44 -5.69 7.57
N ALA A 102 -16.49 -5.11 6.99
CA ALA A 102 -16.83 -5.30 5.59
C ALA A 102 -15.78 -4.65 4.67
N GLN A 103 -15.29 -3.46 5.03
CA GLN A 103 -14.22 -2.80 4.29
C GLN A 103 -12.92 -3.60 4.33
N ASN A 104 -12.57 -4.18 5.49
CA ASN A 104 -11.42 -5.07 5.60
C ASN A 104 -11.59 -6.33 4.74
N LYS A 105 -12.78 -6.95 4.73
CA LYS A 105 -13.07 -8.12 3.89
C LYS A 105 -12.86 -7.82 2.40
N HIS A 106 -13.38 -6.68 1.92
CA HIS A 106 -13.20 -6.30 0.52
C HIS A 106 -11.75 -5.91 0.19
N ALA A 107 -11.06 -5.18 1.07
CA ALA A 107 -9.64 -4.88 0.89
C ALA A 107 -8.79 -6.16 0.88
N SER A 108 -9.10 -7.15 1.72
CA SER A 108 -8.47 -8.47 1.71
C SER A 108 -8.69 -9.20 0.38
N ARG A 109 -9.89 -9.12 -0.20
CA ARG A 109 -10.18 -9.67 -1.53
C ARG A 109 -9.33 -8.97 -2.61
N VAL A 110 -9.18 -7.65 -2.55
CA VAL A 110 -8.29 -6.92 -3.47
C VAL A 110 -6.84 -7.39 -3.32
N PHE A 111 -6.34 -7.55 -2.09
CA PHE A 111 -4.98 -8.07 -1.86
C PHE A 111 -4.82 -9.49 -2.38
N CYS A 112 -5.81 -10.36 -2.19
CA CYS A 112 -5.79 -11.71 -2.74
C CYS A 112 -5.68 -11.69 -4.27
N ASN A 113 -6.51 -10.88 -4.95
CA ASN A 113 -6.44 -10.72 -6.41
C ASN A 113 -5.06 -10.23 -6.88
N MET A 114 -4.45 -9.31 -6.13
CA MET A 114 -3.11 -8.78 -6.42
C MET A 114 -2.01 -9.83 -6.23
N LEU A 115 -2.10 -10.65 -5.18
CA LEU A 115 -1.18 -11.76 -4.93
C LEU A 115 -1.32 -12.86 -6.00
N GLN A 116 -2.54 -13.14 -6.43
CA GLN A 116 -2.80 -14.08 -7.54
C GLN A 116 -2.16 -13.61 -8.85
N LYS A 117 -2.12 -12.30 -9.14
CA LYS A 117 -1.38 -11.77 -10.31
C LYS A 117 0.13 -12.07 -10.23
N MET A 118 0.70 -12.10 -9.03
CA MET A 118 2.08 -12.55 -8.79
C MET A 118 2.24 -14.08 -8.84
N GLY A 119 1.15 -14.82 -9.07
CA GLY A 119 1.11 -16.27 -9.13
C GLY A 119 0.95 -16.93 -7.76
N PHE A 120 0.59 -16.22 -6.69
CA PHE A 120 0.27 -16.87 -5.41
C PHE A 120 -1.14 -17.48 -5.42
N GLN A 121 -1.30 -18.56 -4.65
CA GLN A 121 -2.59 -18.99 -4.12
C GLN A 121 -2.45 -18.87 -2.60
N PRO A 122 -2.62 -17.66 -2.04
CA PRO A 122 -2.20 -17.38 -0.69
C PRO A 122 -3.03 -18.22 0.29
N GLN A 123 -2.34 -18.95 1.17
CA GLN A 123 -2.98 -19.61 2.31
C GLN A 123 -3.40 -18.56 3.35
N ASP A 124 -4.22 -18.96 4.32
CA ASP A 124 -4.76 -18.05 5.33
C ASP A 124 -3.64 -17.35 6.12
N GLU A 125 -2.54 -18.04 6.42
CA GLU A 125 -1.39 -17.46 7.12
C GLU A 125 -0.63 -16.44 6.27
N GLU A 126 -0.48 -16.71 4.96
CA GLU A 126 0.20 -15.81 4.01
C GLU A 126 -0.62 -14.54 3.78
N LEU A 127 -1.93 -14.69 3.62
CA LEU A 127 -2.85 -13.57 3.54
C LEU A 127 -2.81 -12.77 4.85
N ALA A 128 -2.89 -13.42 6.01
CA ALA A 128 -2.80 -12.75 7.30
C ALA A 128 -1.50 -11.96 7.47
N ALA A 129 -0.36 -12.54 7.08
CA ALA A 129 0.94 -11.86 7.07
C ALA A 129 0.92 -10.63 6.15
N HIS A 130 0.32 -10.76 4.96
CA HIS A 130 0.15 -9.65 4.03
C HIS A 130 -0.70 -8.52 4.61
N LEU A 131 -1.83 -8.85 5.24
CA LEU A 131 -2.72 -7.88 5.87
C LEU A 131 -2.05 -7.14 7.04
N ARG A 132 -1.27 -7.85 7.86
CA ARG A 132 -0.45 -7.24 8.93
C ARG A 132 0.64 -6.32 8.38
N LEU A 133 1.33 -6.74 7.32
CA LEU A 133 2.35 -5.92 6.64
C LEU A 133 1.75 -4.65 5.99
N SER A 134 0.56 -4.75 5.41
CA SER A 134 -0.17 -3.61 4.84
C SER A 134 -0.61 -2.59 5.91
N GLY A 135 -0.79 -3.07 7.15
CA GLY A 135 -1.35 -2.33 8.27
C GLY A 135 -2.88 -2.24 8.24
N LEU A 136 -3.55 -3.15 7.51
CA LEU A 136 -5.00 -3.32 7.55
C LEU A 136 -5.44 -3.99 8.87
N VAL A 137 -4.62 -4.91 9.38
CA VAL A 137 -4.81 -5.59 10.66
C VAL A 137 -3.67 -5.19 11.59
N THR A 138 -4.01 -4.63 12.76
CA THR A 138 -3.05 -4.22 13.79
C THR A 138 -3.55 -4.62 15.17
N GLY A 139 -2.66 -5.07 16.06
CA GLY A 139 -2.97 -5.31 17.47
C GLY A 139 -3.63 -6.66 17.81
N THR A 140 -3.81 -7.54 16.83
CA THR A 140 -4.38 -8.89 17.06
C THR A 140 -3.34 -9.93 17.48
N VAL A 141 -2.06 -9.69 17.18
CA VAL A 141 -0.95 -10.61 17.42
C VAL A 141 0.16 -9.89 18.17
N ASN A 142 0.85 -10.60 19.08
CA ASN A 142 2.07 -10.07 19.70
C ASN A 142 3.23 -10.10 18.69
N GLU A 143 3.33 -9.03 17.91
CA GLU A 143 4.33 -8.86 16.86
C GLU A 143 5.77 -8.96 17.38
N GLN A 144 6.03 -8.61 18.64
CA GLN A 144 7.37 -8.74 19.22
C GLN A 144 7.87 -10.19 19.24
N LYS A 145 6.94 -11.15 19.34
CA LYS A 145 7.19 -12.60 19.34
C LYS A 145 7.04 -13.22 17.94
N TYR A 146 6.05 -12.78 17.17
CA TYR A 146 5.66 -13.40 15.89
C TYR A 146 5.95 -12.48 14.70
N TYR A 147 7.16 -11.93 14.59
CA TYR A 147 7.55 -11.10 13.42
C TYR A 147 8.20 -11.89 12.30
N ARG A 148 8.61 -13.13 12.59
CA ARG A 148 9.42 -13.94 11.67
C ARG A 148 8.61 -14.33 10.43
N ASP A 149 7.33 -14.62 10.59
CA ASP A 149 6.40 -14.86 9.48
C ASP A 149 6.29 -13.64 8.54
N ILE A 150 6.22 -12.41 9.07
CA ILE A 150 6.21 -11.19 8.26
C ILE A 150 7.53 -11.01 7.52
N LEU A 151 8.66 -11.26 8.18
CA LEU A 151 9.97 -11.21 7.54
C LEU A 151 10.08 -12.24 6.41
N MET A 152 9.67 -13.49 6.66
CA MET A 152 9.66 -14.56 5.66
C MET A 152 8.71 -14.25 4.51
N TRP A 153 7.55 -13.65 4.80
CA TRP A 153 6.60 -13.22 3.79
C TRP A 153 7.18 -12.14 2.87
N CYS A 154 7.89 -11.14 3.42
CA CYS A 154 8.60 -10.14 2.63
C CYS A 154 9.61 -10.79 1.65
N ILE A 155 10.36 -11.78 2.12
CA ILE A 155 11.33 -12.52 1.30
C ILE A 155 10.59 -13.33 0.22
N ALA A 156 9.51 -14.02 0.57
CA ALA A 156 8.70 -14.82 -0.34
C ALA A 156 8.09 -13.98 -1.46
N LEU A 157 7.53 -12.80 -1.14
CA LEU A 157 7.00 -11.85 -2.14
C LEU A 157 8.05 -11.46 -3.17
N TYR A 158 9.26 -11.13 -2.70
CA TYR A 158 10.36 -10.76 -3.59
C TYR A 158 10.80 -11.94 -4.45
N LYS A 159 11.03 -13.12 -3.84
CA LYS A 159 11.44 -14.34 -4.55
C LYS A 159 10.41 -14.82 -5.57
N ARG A 160 9.12 -14.67 -5.29
CA ARG A 160 8.05 -14.99 -6.25
C ARG A 160 8.11 -14.06 -7.45
N ASN A 161 8.37 -12.76 -7.24
CA ASN A 161 8.53 -11.82 -8.34
C ASN A 161 9.79 -12.07 -9.19
N GLU A 162 10.86 -12.67 -8.63
CA GLU A 162 12.01 -13.12 -9.44
C GLU A 162 11.61 -14.24 -10.42
N LYS A 163 10.68 -15.12 -10.01
CA LYS A 163 10.17 -16.22 -10.86
C LYS A 163 9.07 -15.77 -11.83
N ASN A 164 8.21 -14.85 -11.40
CA ASN A 164 7.10 -14.31 -12.18
C ASN A 164 7.13 -12.76 -12.10
N PRO A 165 7.85 -12.10 -13.02
CA PRO A 165 8.13 -10.67 -12.92
C PRO A 165 6.91 -9.81 -13.27
N VAL A 166 6.08 -9.54 -12.25
CA VAL A 166 4.98 -8.57 -12.32
C VAL A 166 5.47 -7.15 -12.08
N PHE A 167 6.46 -7.00 -11.20
CA PHE A 167 7.05 -5.72 -10.83
C PHE A 167 8.54 -5.69 -11.20
N ARG A 168 9.09 -4.49 -11.40
CA ARG A 168 10.54 -4.32 -11.48
C ARG A 168 11.17 -4.69 -10.13
N PRO A 169 12.16 -5.60 -10.07
CA PRO A 169 12.70 -6.10 -8.80
C PRO A 169 13.08 -5.01 -7.79
N TYR A 170 13.83 -4.00 -8.24
CA TYR A 170 14.26 -2.91 -7.36
C TYR A 170 13.10 -2.06 -6.82
N LEU A 171 12.02 -1.88 -7.60
CA LEU A 171 10.85 -1.11 -7.15
C LEU A 171 10.05 -1.88 -6.09
N LEU A 172 9.90 -3.19 -6.29
CA LEU A 172 9.23 -4.07 -5.34
C LEU A 172 10.04 -4.16 -4.04
N ALA A 173 11.36 -4.35 -4.13
CA ALA A 173 12.25 -4.39 -2.98
C ALA A 173 12.14 -3.13 -2.11
N ASN A 174 12.14 -1.95 -2.76
CA ASN A 174 11.99 -0.67 -2.07
C ASN A 174 10.64 -0.54 -1.35
N GLU A 175 9.56 -0.99 -1.99
CA GLU A 175 8.24 -0.94 -1.37
C GLU A 175 8.14 -1.94 -0.21
N ILE A 176 8.67 -3.15 -0.34
CA ILE A 176 8.72 -4.15 0.75
C ILE A 176 9.46 -3.59 1.96
N LEU A 177 10.65 -3.01 1.76
CA LEU A 177 11.44 -2.41 2.84
C LEU A 177 10.69 -1.24 3.52
N LEU A 178 10.01 -0.39 2.75
CA LEU A 178 9.20 0.71 3.30
C LEU A 178 8.06 0.18 4.17
N ARG A 179 7.37 -0.88 3.72
CA ARG A 179 6.26 -1.49 4.45
C ARG A 179 6.75 -2.17 5.71
N PHE A 180 7.87 -2.89 5.63
CA PHE A 180 8.45 -3.56 6.76
C PHE A 180 8.96 -2.57 7.83
N LEU A 181 9.60 -1.46 7.42
CA LEU A 181 9.99 -0.38 8.34
C LEU A 181 8.78 0.23 9.05
N LYS A 182 7.69 0.50 8.31
CA LYS A 182 6.44 0.98 8.89
C LYS A 182 5.86 -0.04 9.89
N TYR A 183 5.86 -1.32 9.53
CA TYR A 183 5.41 -2.41 10.39
C TYR A 183 6.23 -2.47 11.69
N CYS A 184 7.56 -2.38 11.64
CA CYS A 184 8.41 -2.32 12.83
C CYS A 184 8.12 -1.09 13.70
N THR A 185 7.84 0.06 13.07
CA THR A 185 7.54 1.32 13.76
C THR A 185 6.19 1.25 14.49
N VAL A 186 5.15 0.75 13.82
CA VAL A 186 3.79 0.63 14.39
C VAL A 186 3.77 -0.35 15.58
N ASN A 187 4.64 -1.35 15.55
CA ASN A 187 4.70 -2.40 16.57
C ASN A 187 5.84 -2.19 17.59
N SER A 188 6.43 -0.99 17.63
CA SER A 188 7.37 -0.56 18.67
C SER A 188 8.59 -1.47 18.85
N PHE A 189 9.20 -1.95 17.76
CA PHE A 189 10.39 -2.83 17.83
C PHE A 189 11.64 -2.15 18.41
N GLY A 190 11.65 -0.82 18.50
CA GLY A 190 12.82 -0.04 18.92
C GLY A 190 13.88 0.06 17.81
N PRO A 191 14.78 1.06 17.88
CA PRO A 191 15.69 1.39 16.77
C PRO A 191 16.70 0.27 16.47
N LEU A 192 17.32 -0.34 17.49
CA LEU A 192 18.35 -1.37 17.31
C LEU A 192 17.79 -2.65 16.68
N LYS A 193 16.65 -3.15 17.19
CA LYS A 193 15.99 -4.35 16.64
C LYS A 193 15.49 -4.07 15.22
N THR A 194 14.89 -2.90 14.98
CA THR A 194 14.45 -2.49 13.64
C THR A 194 15.61 -2.47 12.66
N LEU A 195 16.75 -1.87 13.02
CA LEU A 195 17.94 -1.84 12.16
C LEU A 195 18.43 -3.25 11.82
N ARG A 196 18.55 -4.14 12.82
CA ARG A 196 18.97 -5.53 12.60
C ARG A 196 18.04 -6.27 11.65
N LEU A 197 16.73 -6.14 11.83
CA LEU A 197 15.73 -6.78 10.97
C LEU A 197 15.74 -6.19 9.55
N MET A 198 15.89 -4.87 9.42
CA MET A 198 16.00 -4.20 8.13
C MET A 198 17.25 -4.64 7.36
N LEU A 199 18.39 -4.77 8.03
CA LEU A 199 19.63 -5.30 7.42
C LEU A 199 19.46 -6.76 6.98
N SER A 200 18.85 -7.58 7.84
CA SER A 200 18.55 -8.98 7.51
C SER A 200 17.64 -9.09 6.28
N LEU A 201 16.57 -8.30 6.22
CA LEU A 201 15.68 -8.27 5.07
C LEU A 201 16.44 -7.78 3.82
N HIS A 202 17.17 -6.68 3.93
CA HIS A 202 17.93 -6.09 2.82
C HIS A 202 18.89 -7.10 2.18
N TRP A 203 19.60 -7.90 2.97
CA TRP A 203 20.52 -8.94 2.48
C TRP A 203 19.82 -10.01 1.63
N ASN A 204 18.53 -10.26 1.86
CA ASN A 204 17.75 -11.25 1.12
C ASN A 204 17.17 -10.71 -0.20
N LEU A 205 17.34 -9.42 -0.49
CA LEU A 205 16.77 -8.74 -1.66
C LEU A 205 17.90 -8.20 -2.57
N PRO A 206 18.49 -9.02 -3.46
CA PRO A 206 19.73 -8.68 -4.19
C PRO A 206 19.63 -7.54 -5.21
N SER A 207 18.44 -7.05 -5.59
CA SER A 207 18.28 -5.99 -6.60
C SER A 207 18.36 -4.55 -6.06
N LEU A 208 19.02 -4.35 -4.92
CA LEU A 208 19.05 -3.07 -4.20
C LEU A 208 20.28 -2.23 -4.52
N PHE A 209 20.04 -1.04 -5.08
CA PHE A 209 20.85 0.15 -4.79
C PHE A 209 20.16 0.90 -3.65
N PHE A 210 20.88 1.17 -2.55
CA PHE A 210 20.39 1.84 -1.33
C PHE A 210 19.51 3.07 -1.64
N PRO A 211 18.17 3.01 -1.52
CA PRO A 211 17.29 4.13 -1.85
C PRO A 211 16.58 4.64 -0.59
N TYR A 212 17.23 4.60 0.58
CA TYR A 212 16.63 5.08 1.83
C TYR A 212 16.17 6.55 1.70
N LEU A 213 16.80 7.34 0.82
CA LEU A 213 16.36 8.70 0.48
C LEU A 213 14.96 8.77 -0.15
N GLN A 214 14.53 7.78 -0.95
CA GLN A 214 13.17 7.72 -1.49
C GLN A 214 12.11 7.44 -0.41
N LEU A 215 12.49 6.78 0.70
CA LEU A 215 11.58 6.52 1.82
C LEU A 215 11.13 7.83 2.45
N PHE A 216 12.04 8.80 2.64
CA PHE A 216 11.72 10.11 3.22
C PHE A 216 10.80 10.96 2.34
N GLN A 217 10.88 10.81 1.02
CA GLN A 217 10.02 11.55 0.10
C GLN A 217 8.54 11.15 0.21
N ARG A 218 8.28 9.89 0.61
CA ARG A 218 6.92 9.32 0.69
C ARG A 218 6.31 9.33 2.09
N MET A 219 7.06 9.72 3.12
CA MET A 219 6.52 9.80 4.48
C MET A 219 5.48 10.92 4.60
N SER A 220 4.28 10.52 5.03
CA SER A 220 3.23 11.47 5.39
C SER A 220 3.59 12.16 6.70
N ARG A 221 3.29 13.45 6.83
CA ARG A 221 3.62 14.27 8.02
C ARG A 221 2.36 14.65 8.75
N ARG A 222 2.40 14.66 10.09
CA ARG A 222 1.37 15.35 10.88
C ARG A 222 1.60 16.85 10.76
N ILE A 223 0.51 17.61 10.69
CA ILE A 223 0.51 19.06 10.68
C ILE A 223 -0.08 19.47 12.03
N ASN A 224 0.65 20.25 12.80
CA ASN A 224 0.18 20.84 14.06
C ASN A 224 -0.63 22.11 13.74
#